data_AF-A0A8T3MQY5-F1
#
_entry.id   AF-A0A8T3MQY5-F1
#
_cell.length_a   1.000
_cell.length_b   1.000
_cell.length_c   1.000
_cell.angle_alpha   90.00
_cell.angle_beta   90.00
_cell.angle_gamma   90.00
#
_symmetry.space_group_name_H-M   'P 1'
#
loop_
_entity.id
_entity.type
_entity.pdbx_description
1 polymer ?
#
loop_
_entity_poly.entity_id
_entity_poly.type
_entity_poly.pdbx_seq_one_letter_code
_entity_poly.pdbx_strand_id
1 'polypeptide(L)'
;MKFVRTTIASVLTLALLALVVAPVAAAGPERSKISAWTVDFPSGTLCEFAVRWDFPADGTQLVFPVRSNGDQLVRAVGRLRGTITNVDDDRSFMLRGGYRLDLLFHADGTIDVVGSGSIVAGYFPTDVGGPSMWFFRGRFHDVVDATFTATAHSFRGNATDLCAALS
;
A
#
# COMPACT_ATOMS: atom_id res chain seq x y z
N MET A 1 -36.73 -8.47 77.22
CA MET A 1 -36.20 -8.58 75.84
C MET A 1 -34.85 -7.88 75.81
N LYS A 2 -33.74 -8.62 75.62
CA LYS A 2 -32.36 -8.10 75.59
C LYS A 2 -31.88 -8.11 74.14
N PHE A 3 -31.56 -6.95 73.58
CA PHE A 3 -30.97 -6.83 72.23
C PHE A 3 -29.45 -7.00 72.34
N VAL A 4 -28.94 -8.05 71.70
CA VAL A 4 -27.49 -8.31 71.54
C VAL A 4 -27.01 -7.56 70.30
N ARG A 5 -26.02 -6.67 70.48
CA ARG A 5 -25.33 -5.97 69.39
C ARG A 5 -24.13 -6.81 68.95
N THR A 6 -24.15 -7.28 67.70
CA THR A 6 -23.01 -7.98 67.09
C THR A 6 -22.28 -7.01 66.16
N THR A 7 -21.07 -6.62 66.53
CA THR A 7 -20.16 -5.78 65.74
C THR A 7 -19.34 -6.69 64.83
N ILE A 8 -19.55 -6.63 63.50
CA ILE A 8 -18.74 -7.35 62.51
C ILE A 8 -17.57 -6.44 62.12
N ALA A 9 -16.35 -6.86 62.46
CA ALA A 9 -15.11 -6.18 62.11
C ALA A 9 -14.77 -6.42 60.64
N SER A 10 -14.64 -5.33 59.87
CA SER A 10 -14.20 -5.34 58.48
C SER A 10 -12.67 -5.46 58.41
N VAL A 11 -12.16 -6.56 57.87
CA VAL A 11 -10.74 -6.72 57.51
C VAL A 11 -10.56 -6.23 56.07
N LEU A 12 -9.94 -5.06 55.91
CA LEU A 12 -9.55 -4.48 54.63
C LEU A 12 -8.16 -5.03 54.24
N THR A 13 -8.13 -6.02 53.35
CA THR A 13 -6.87 -6.52 52.77
C THR A 13 -6.57 -5.74 51.48
N LEU A 14 -5.72 -4.70 51.56
CA LEU A 14 -5.18 -4.03 50.36
C LEU A 14 -4.17 -4.98 49.68
N ALA A 15 -4.64 -5.74 48.70
CA ALA A 15 -3.76 -6.44 47.76
C ALA A 15 -3.26 -5.41 46.73
N LEU A 16 -2.03 -4.93 46.94
CA LEU A 16 -1.30 -4.09 45.99
C LEU A 16 -1.00 -4.94 44.74
N LEU A 17 -1.85 -4.83 43.70
CA LEU A 17 -1.51 -5.35 42.37
C LEU A 17 -0.36 -4.48 41.82
N ALA A 18 0.86 -4.99 41.94
CA ALA A 18 1.97 -4.50 41.15
C ALA A 18 1.66 -4.80 39.67
N LEU A 19 1.11 -3.82 38.95
CA LEU A 19 1.06 -3.85 37.49
C LEU A 19 2.50 -3.89 36.98
N VAL A 20 2.97 -5.07 36.59
CA VAL A 20 4.20 -5.22 35.82
C VAL A 20 3.92 -4.59 34.45
N VAL A 21 4.25 -3.30 34.31
CA VAL A 21 4.29 -2.64 33.00
C VAL A 21 5.48 -3.22 32.26
N ALA A 22 5.27 -4.35 31.58
CA ALA A 22 6.27 -4.86 30.66
C ALA A 22 6.53 -3.80 29.59
N PRO A 23 7.80 -3.44 29.31
CA PRO A 23 8.09 -2.52 28.22
C PRO A 23 7.60 -3.16 26.94
N VAL A 24 6.62 -2.55 26.29
CA VAL A 24 6.24 -2.89 24.92
C VAL A 24 7.47 -2.58 24.07
N ALA A 25 8.28 -3.60 23.79
CA ALA A 25 9.35 -3.49 22.82
C ALA A 25 8.70 -3.05 21.51
N ALA A 26 9.06 -1.86 21.03
CA ALA A 26 8.56 -1.34 19.77
C ALA A 26 8.91 -2.33 18.65
N ALA A 27 7.92 -3.12 18.22
CA ALA A 27 8.12 -4.07 17.14
C ALA A 27 8.46 -3.27 15.88
N GLY A 28 9.59 -3.59 15.25
CA GLY A 28 9.94 -3.06 13.93
C GLY A 28 8.92 -3.50 12.87
N PRO A 29 9.03 -2.99 11.63
CA PRO A 29 8.14 -3.41 10.56
C PRO A 29 8.31 -4.90 10.24
N GLU A 30 7.20 -5.57 9.96
CA GLU A 30 7.21 -6.91 9.38
C GLU A 30 7.81 -6.83 7.97
N ARG A 31 8.71 -7.77 7.64
CA ARG A 31 9.42 -7.78 6.36
C ARG A 31 9.09 -9.06 5.60
N SER A 32 8.66 -8.91 4.35
CA SER A 32 8.42 -10.02 3.43
C SER A 32 8.99 -9.74 2.05
N LYS A 33 9.19 -10.79 1.25
CA LYS A 33 9.58 -10.67 -0.16
C LYS A 33 8.34 -10.41 -1.00
N ILE A 34 8.49 -9.56 -2.01
CA ILE A 34 7.45 -9.36 -3.02
C ILE A 34 7.57 -10.52 -4.02
N SER A 35 6.50 -11.29 -4.16
CA SER A 35 6.42 -12.42 -5.09
C SER A 35 6.38 -11.93 -6.54
N ALA A 36 6.74 -12.81 -7.48
CA ALA A 36 6.50 -12.58 -8.89
C ALA A 36 4.99 -12.60 -9.16
N TRP A 37 4.54 -11.83 -10.14
CA TRP A 37 3.15 -11.81 -10.55
C TRP A 37 3.02 -11.46 -12.03
N THR A 38 2.03 -12.07 -12.66
CA THR A 38 1.61 -11.79 -14.02
C THR A 38 0.12 -11.49 -13.99
N VAL A 39 -0.31 -10.44 -14.68
CA VAL A 39 -1.73 -10.08 -14.78
C VAL A 39 -2.06 -9.64 -16.18
N ASP A 40 -3.24 -10.03 -16.65
CA ASP A 40 -3.79 -9.63 -17.95
C ASP A 40 -4.94 -8.66 -17.71
N PHE A 41 -4.91 -7.52 -18.41
CA PHE A 41 -5.98 -6.54 -18.43
C PHE A 41 -6.66 -6.58 -19.80
N PRO A 42 -7.99 -6.73 -19.86
CA PRO A 42 -8.69 -6.68 -21.13
C PRO A 42 -8.66 -5.28 -21.74
N SER A 43 -8.88 -5.21 -23.05
CA SER A 43 -9.08 -3.95 -23.78
C SER A 43 -10.11 -3.05 -23.09
N GLY A 44 -9.82 -1.74 -23.06
CA GLY A 44 -10.62 -0.71 -22.41
C GLY A 44 -10.38 -0.57 -20.89
N THR A 45 -9.61 -1.48 -20.28
CA THR A 45 -9.32 -1.40 -18.83
C THR A 45 -8.21 -0.39 -18.54
N LEU A 46 -7.10 -0.46 -19.28
CA LEU A 46 -5.95 0.44 -19.15
C LEU A 46 -5.61 1.11 -20.48
N CYS A 47 -5.63 0.35 -21.58
CA CYS A 47 -5.41 0.81 -22.95
C CYS A 47 -6.57 0.33 -23.84
N GLU A 48 -6.66 0.82 -25.08
CA GLU A 48 -7.66 0.35 -26.06
C GLU A 48 -7.44 -1.09 -26.53
N PHE A 49 -6.30 -1.71 -26.23
CA PHE A 49 -5.96 -3.11 -26.48
C PHE A 49 -5.71 -3.86 -25.17
N ALA A 50 -5.73 -5.19 -25.22
CA ALA A 50 -5.43 -6.02 -24.06
C ALA A 50 -3.93 -5.95 -23.71
N VAL A 51 -3.61 -5.84 -22.42
CA VAL A 51 -2.21 -5.72 -21.95
C VAL A 51 -1.87 -6.77 -20.91
N ARG A 52 -0.69 -7.37 -21.05
CA ARG A 52 -0.09 -8.26 -20.06
C ARG A 52 0.99 -7.53 -19.30
N TRP A 53 0.94 -7.62 -17.98
CA TRP A 53 2.00 -7.19 -17.08
C TRP A 53 2.70 -8.42 -16.54
N ASP A 54 4.01 -8.51 -16.71
CA ASP A 54 4.84 -9.59 -16.17
C ASP A 54 5.96 -9.02 -15.30
N PHE A 55 5.89 -9.29 -14.00
CA PHE A 55 6.81 -8.75 -13.00
C PHE A 55 7.45 -9.88 -12.18
N PRO A 56 8.76 -10.12 -12.31
CA PRO A 56 9.47 -11.08 -11.48
C PRO A 56 9.62 -10.57 -10.04
N ALA A 57 9.89 -11.49 -9.12
CA ALA A 57 10.15 -11.20 -7.71
C ALA A 57 11.48 -10.43 -7.55
N ASP A 58 11.41 -9.10 -7.41
CA ASP A 58 12.60 -8.27 -7.16
C ASP A 58 12.29 -7.08 -6.23
N GLY A 59 11.91 -7.41 -5.00
CA GLY A 59 11.61 -6.40 -3.99
C GLY A 59 11.43 -6.93 -2.57
N THR A 60 11.22 -6.00 -1.66
CA THR A 60 10.91 -6.26 -0.25
C THR A 60 9.78 -5.34 0.17
N GLN A 61 8.80 -5.91 0.85
CA GLN A 61 7.72 -5.19 1.48
C GLN A 61 8.00 -5.05 2.98
N LEU A 62 7.68 -3.88 3.53
CA LEU A 62 7.74 -3.55 4.94
C LEU A 62 6.35 -3.12 5.38
N VAL A 63 5.75 -3.83 6.32
CA VAL A 63 4.46 -3.47 6.91
C VAL A 63 4.71 -2.92 8.30
N PHE A 64 4.41 -1.63 8.50
CA PHE A 64 4.62 -0.97 9.78
C PHE A 64 3.42 -1.22 10.71
N PRO A 65 3.62 -1.18 12.04
CA PRO A 65 2.52 -1.21 12.99
C PRO A 65 1.52 -0.07 12.73
N VAL A 66 0.24 -0.34 13.00
CA VAL A 66 -0.82 0.68 12.96
C VAL A 66 -0.51 1.76 13.98
N ARG A 67 -0.59 3.02 13.56
CA ARG A 67 -0.35 4.19 14.41
C ARG A 67 -1.56 4.45 15.31
N SER A 68 -1.38 5.29 16.32
CA SER A 68 -2.46 5.64 17.27
C SER A 68 -3.65 6.36 16.62
N ASN A 69 -3.45 6.98 15.46
CA ASN A 69 -4.53 7.61 14.68
C ASN A 69 -5.25 6.64 13.72
N GLY A 70 -4.85 5.36 13.71
CA GLY A 70 -5.41 4.34 12.82
C GLY A 70 -4.69 4.18 11.49
N ASP A 71 -3.73 5.06 11.15
CA ASP A 71 -3.01 4.95 9.89
C ASP A 71 -2.05 3.76 9.87
N GLN A 72 -1.86 3.18 8.69
CA GLN A 72 -0.86 2.15 8.46
C GLN A 72 0.00 2.45 7.23
N LEU A 73 1.32 2.37 7.41
CA LEU A 73 2.26 2.48 6.30
C LEU A 73 2.67 1.08 5.81
N VAL A 74 2.52 0.85 4.51
CA VAL A 74 3.17 -0.25 3.79
C VAL A 74 4.19 0.34 2.84
N ARG A 75 5.41 -0.18 2.84
CA ARG A 75 6.49 0.28 1.96
C ARG A 75 7.03 -0.87 1.13
N ALA A 76 6.99 -0.72 -0.19
CA ALA A 76 7.69 -1.59 -1.12
C ALA A 76 8.95 -0.91 -1.63
N VAL A 77 10.08 -1.62 -1.62
CA VAL A 77 11.36 -1.16 -2.18
C VAL A 77 12.01 -2.27 -2.96
N GLY A 78 12.65 -1.94 -4.08
CA GLY A 78 13.26 -2.96 -4.91
C GLY A 78 13.77 -2.45 -6.24
N ARG A 79 13.85 -3.38 -7.20
CA ARG A 79 14.17 -3.08 -8.59
C ARG A 79 12.99 -3.50 -9.44
N LEU A 80 12.51 -2.60 -10.26
CA LEU A 80 11.52 -2.88 -11.28
C LEU A 80 12.24 -3.54 -12.45
N ARG A 81 11.85 -4.78 -12.75
CA ARG A 81 12.38 -5.58 -13.87
C ARG A 81 11.24 -6.32 -14.57
N GLY A 82 10.24 -5.59 -15.04
CA GLY A 82 9.06 -6.19 -15.67
C GLY A 82 9.02 -5.99 -17.18
N THR A 83 8.02 -6.61 -17.80
CA THR A 83 7.65 -6.39 -19.18
C THR A 83 6.16 -6.08 -19.25
N ILE A 84 5.80 -5.10 -20.07
CA ILE A 84 4.41 -4.81 -20.42
C ILE A 84 4.23 -5.13 -21.89
N THR A 85 3.24 -5.96 -22.22
CA THR A 85 3.06 -6.47 -23.58
C THR A 85 1.65 -6.14 -24.07
N ASN A 86 1.56 -5.62 -25.29
CA ASN A 86 0.30 -5.60 -26.05
C ASN A 86 0.02 -7.03 -26.51
N VAL A 87 -1.10 -7.58 -26.07
CA VAL A 87 -1.44 -9.00 -26.31
C VAL A 87 -1.86 -9.25 -27.77
N ASP A 88 -2.28 -8.21 -28.49
CA ASP A 88 -2.79 -8.36 -29.85
C ASP A 88 -1.66 -8.51 -30.90
N ASP A 89 -0.49 -7.92 -30.65
CA ASP A 89 0.63 -7.88 -31.60
C ASP A 89 2.02 -8.23 -31.01
N ASP A 90 2.05 -8.69 -29.75
CA ASP A 90 3.24 -9.08 -28.98
C ASP A 90 4.29 -7.96 -28.76
N ARG A 91 4.00 -6.71 -29.10
CA ARG A 91 4.92 -5.61 -28.80
C ARG A 91 5.07 -5.44 -27.30
N SER A 92 6.31 -5.23 -26.88
CA SER A 92 6.67 -5.25 -25.47
C SER A 92 7.53 -4.06 -25.08
N PHE A 93 7.25 -3.50 -23.90
CA PHE A 93 8.02 -2.46 -23.26
C PHE A 93 8.70 -3.01 -22.01
N MET A 94 10.04 -2.97 -21.99
CA MET A 94 10.81 -3.47 -20.87
C MET A 94 11.03 -2.39 -19.81
N LEU A 95 10.64 -2.70 -18.58
CA LEU A 95 10.74 -1.82 -17.43
C LEU A 95 12.01 -2.11 -16.65
N ARG A 96 12.79 -1.05 -16.38
CA ARG A 96 14.03 -1.15 -15.61
C ARG A 96 14.22 0.07 -14.73
N GLY A 97 14.53 -0.17 -13.46
CA GLY A 97 15.02 0.85 -12.53
C GLY A 97 14.84 0.46 -11.07
N GLY A 98 15.36 1.27 -10.15
CA GLY A 98 15.06 1.13 -8.73
C GLY A 98 13.73 1.80 -8.39
N TYR A 99 13.02 1.29 -7.39
CA TYR A 99 11.78 1.92 -6.93
C TYR A 99 11.65 1.92 -5.41
N ARG A 100 10.86 2.88 -4.94
CA ARG A 100 10.25 2.90 -3.61
C ARG A 100 8.81 3.35 -3.76
N LEU A 101 7.89 2.63 -3.15
CA LEU A 101 6.46 2.92 -3.09
C LEU A 101 6.01 2.88 -1.63
N ASP A 102 5.46 3.97 -1.14
CA ASP A 102 4.86 4.09 0.17
C ASP A 102 3.33 4.17 -0.03
N LEU A 103 2.59 3.25 0.59
CA LEU A 103 1.13 3.25 0.68
C LEU A 103 0.77 3.58 2.12
N LEU A 104 0.21 4.77 2.35
CA LEU A 104 -0.31 5.17 3.65
C LEU A 104 -1.81 5.00 3.63
N PHE A 105 -2.29 3.94 4.29
CA PHE A 105 -3.71 3.69 4.51
C PHE A 105 -4.16 4.54 5.68
N HIS A 106 -5.14 5.40 5.47
CA HIS A 106 -5.73 6.24 6.50
C HIS A 106 -6.91 5.54 7.16
N ALA A 107 -7.23 5.96 8.39
CA ALA A 107 -8.34 5.39 9.16
C ALA A 107 -9.72 5.60 8.49
N ASP A 108 -9.85 6.60 7.62
CA ASP A 108 -11.08 6.89 6.87
C ASP A 108 -11.23 6.03 5.59
N GLY A 109 -10.26 5.17 5.31
CA GLY A 109 -10.24 4.28 4.13
C GLY A 109 -9.55 4.88 2.91
N THR A 110 -9.15 6.16 2.93
CA THR A 110 -8.34 6.75 1.85
C THR A 110 -6.90 6.24 1.89
N ILE A 111 -6.19 6.37 0.76
CA ILE A 111 -4.81 5.93 0.61
C ILE A 111 -3.98 7.02 -0.06
N ASP A 112 -2.90 7.45 0.59
CA ASP A 112 -1.83 8.18 -0.09
C ASP A 112 -0.83 7.19 -0.67
N VAL A 113 -0.67 7.23 -1.99
CA VAL A 113 0.30 6.42 -2.73
C VAL A 113 1.43 7.31 -3.20
N VAL A 114 2.59 7.21 -2.56
CA VAL A 114 3.77 8.02 -2.90
C VAL A 114 4.88 7.13 -3.41
N GLY A 115 5.23 7.29 -4.68
CA GLY A 115 6.34 6.56 -5.28
C GLY A 115 7.50 7.43 -5.71
N SER A 116 8.67 6.81 -5.77
CA SER A 116 9.89 7.42 -6.30
C SER A 116 10.74 6.40 -7.06
N GLY A 117 11.51 6.89 -8.03
CA GLY A 117 12.30 6.04 -8.92
C GLY A 117 11.51 5.66 -10.17
N SER A 118 11.54 4.37 -10.54
CA SER A 118 10.83 3.81 -11.70
C SER A 118 9.54 3.12 -11.26
N ILE A 119 8.39 3.68 -11.60
CA ILE A 119 7.07 3.17 -11.21
C ILE A 119 6.19 3.01 -12.44
N VAL A 120 5.44 1.91 -12.52
CA VAL A 120 4.31 1.80 -13.45
C VAL A 120 3.04 2.06 -12.69
N ALA A 121 2.16 2.87 -13.27
CA ALA A 121 0.80 3.09 -12.79
C ALA A 121 -0.17 2.81 -13.92
N GLY A 122 -1.25 2.11 -13.60
CA GLY A 122 -2.44 2.00 -14.43
C GLY A 122 -3.57 2.76 -13.77
N TYR A 123 -4.29 3.54 -14.55
CA TYR A 123 -5.50 4.26 -14.13
C TYR A 123 -6.69 3.65 -14.86
N PHE A 124 -7.71 3.24 -14.11
CA PHE A 124 -8.95 2.65 -14.62
C PHE A 124 -9.91 3.73 -15.13
N PRO A 125 -11.00 3.37 -15.83
CA PRO A 125 -11.94 4.35 -16.37
C PRO A 125 -12.59 5.30 -15.34
N THR A 126 -12.66 4.90 -14.07
CA THR A 126 -13.20 5.74 -12.98
C THR A 126 -12.16 6.65 -12.34
N ASP A 127 -10.88 6.40 -12.58
CA ASP A 127 -9.78 7.15 -12.00
C ASP A 127 -9.58 8.50 -12.70
N VAL A 128 -9.01 9.46 -11.97
CA VAL A 128 -8.58 10.73 -12.54
C VAL A 128 -7.52 10.50 -13.64
N GLY A 129 -7.83 10.90 -14.87
CA GLY A 129 -6.93 10.72 -16.01
C GLY A 129 -6.94 9.31 -16.62
N GLY A 130 -7.85 8.42 -16.21
CA GLY A 130 -8.03 7.10 -16.80
C GLY A 130 -9.12 7.01 -17.88
N PRO A 131 -9.20 5.89 -18.64
CA PRO A 131 -8.25 4.78 -18.61
C PRO A 131 -6.91 5.17 -19.24
N SER A 132 -5.80 4.86 -18.56
CA SER A 132 -4.45 5.12 -19.09
C SER A 132 -3.38 4.29 -18.37
N MET A 133 -2.19 4.21 -18.95
CA MET A 133 -1.06 3.48 -18.37
C MET A 133 0.25 4.23 -18.58
N TRP A 134 0.98 4.43 -17.48
CA TRP A 134 2.15 5.30 -17.44
C TRP A 134 3.35 4.62 -16.82
N PHE A 135 4.52 4.90 -17.38
CA PHE A 135 5.80 4.61 -16.75
C PHE A 135 6.47 5.90 -16.28
N PHE A 136 6.52 6.08 -14.98
CA PHE A 136 7.09 7.25 -14.32
C PHE A 136 8.53 7.01 -13.91
N ARG A 137 9.38 8.00 -14.19
CA ARG A 137 10.74 8.13 -13.67
C ARG A 137 10.88 9.45 -12.93
N GLY A 138 10.73 9.40 -11.61
CA GLY A 138 10.69 10.61 -10.80
C GLY A 138 10.03 10.37 -9.46
N ARG A 139 9.17 11.30 -9.03
CA ARG A 139 8.33 11.17 -7.85
C ARG A 139 6.88 11.40 -8.26
N PHE A 140 6.00 10.48 -7.88
CA PHE A 140 4.56 10.63 -8.08
C PHE A 140 3.85 10.52 -6.73
N HIS A 141 2.66 11.11 -6.66
CA HIS A 141 1.76 11.03 -5.51
C HIS A 141 0.32 10.97 -6.02
N ASP A 142 -0.34 9.88 -5.70
CA ASP A 142 -1.76 9.68 -5.92
C ASP A 142 -2.52 9.67 -4.59
N VAL A 143 -3.75 10.14 -4.64
CA VAL A 143 -4.73 9.98 -3.56
C VAL A 143 -5.83 9.07 -4.06
N VAL A 144 -6.08 7.99 -3.32
CA VAL A 144 -7.10 6.99 -3.64
C VAL A 144 -8.18 7.05 -2.56
N ASP A 145 -9.45 7.04 -2.96
CA ASP A 145 -10.57 7.06 -2.02
C ASP A 145 -10.86 5.68 -1.42
N ALA A 146 -11.84 5.62 -0.51
CA ALA A 146 -12.25 4.38 0.16
C ALA A 146 -12.89 3.33 -0.78
N THR A 147 -13.17 3.69 -2.04
CA THR A 147 -13.66 2.77 -3.09
C THR A 147 -12.56 2.31 -4.03
N PHE A 148 -11.30 2.63 -3.73
CA PHE A 148 -10.13 2.36 -4.56
C PHE A 148 -10.10 3.14 -5.88
N THR A 149 -10.73 4.31 -5.93
CA THR A 149 -10.65 5.22 -7.10
C THR A 149 -9.59 6.29 -6.86
N ALA A 150 -8.66 6.46 -7.81
CA ALA A 150 -7.69 7.56 -7.77
C ALA A 150 -8.38 8.89 -8.06
N THR A 151 -8.35 9.81 -7.10
CA THR A 151 -9.07 11.10 -7.14
C THR A 151 -8.15 12.30 -7.35
N ALA A 152 -6.85 12.14 -7.08
CA ALA A 152 -5.84 13.14 -7.38
C ALA A 152 -4.54 12.46 -7.84
N HIS A 153 -3.84 13.12 -8.76
CA HIS A 153 -2.54 12.71 -9.27
C HIS A 153 -1.61 13.91 -9.34
N SER A 154 -0.38 13.75 -8.89
CA SER A 154 0.70 14.70 -9.13
C SER A 154 2.00 13.98 -9.43
N PHE A 155 2.78 14.55 -10.35
CA PHE A 155 4.03 13.94 -10.79
C PHE A 155 5.12 14.98 -11.05
N ARG A 156 6.35 14.61 -10.72
CA ARG A 156 7.57 15.35 -11.06
C ARG A 156 8.64 14.40 -11.59
N GLY A 157 9.02 14.58 -12.85
CA GLY A 157 10.06 13.79 -13.51
C GLY A 157 9.74 13.57 -14.99
N ASN A 158 10.12 12.40 -15.50
CA ASN A 158 9.76 11.96 -16.86
C ASN A 158 8.64 10.92 -16.82
N ALA A 159 7.62 11.07 -17.66
CA ALA A 159 6.56 10.10 -17.84
C ALA A 159 6.58 9.58 -19.28
N THR A 160 6.29 8.30 -19.44
CA THR A 160 6.07 7.66 -20.74
C THR A 160 4.66 7.08 -20.75
N ASP A 161 3.84 7.51 -21.71
CA ASP A 161 2.56 6.87 -22.00
C ASP A 161 2.84 5.49 -22.61
N LEU A 162 2.52 4.44 -21.85
CA LEU A 162 2.76 3.07 -22.29
C LEU A 162 1.70 2.59 -23.28
N CYS A 163 0.49 3.14 -23.24
CA CYS A 163 -0.53 2.80 -24.24
C CYS A 163 -0.10 3.31 -25.61
N ALA A 164 0.35 4.57 -25.70
CA ALA A 164 0.85 5.14 -26.95
C ALA A 164 2.16 4.48 -27.42
N ALA A 165 3.05 4.06 -26.50
CA ALA A 165 4.29 3.37 -26.86
C ALA A 165 4.06 1.95 -27.42
N LEU A 166 2.90 1.36 -27.12
CA LEU A 166 2.52 -0.01 -27.49
C LEU A 166 1.37 -0.07 -28.52
N SER A 167 0.86 1.08 -28.99
CA SER A 167 -0.17 1.22 -30.01
C SER A 167 0.38 1.29 -31.42
#